data_AF-A0A7U9SCY2-F1
#
_entry.id   AF-A0A7U9SCY2-F1
#
_cell.length_a   1.000
_cell.length_b   1.000
_cell.length_c   1.000
_cell.angle_alpha   90.00
_cell.angle_beta   90.00
_cell.angle_gamma   90.00
#
_symmetry.space_group_name_H-M   'P 1'
#
loop_
_entity.id
_entity.type
_entity.pdbx_description
1 polymer ?
#
loop_
_entity_poly.entity_id
_entity_poly.type
_entity_poly.pdbx_seq_one_letter_code
_entity_poly.pdbx_strand_id
1 'polypeptide(L)'
;MTDVIFDGFFEYISSVLLDAQTDIKIAVAWLNFNMYRNIFETLLQRGVHLEIIINDDLINAKNDSCIHDLRQRGAFIYKIKMPTLRKYMHEKFCIIDEEKVLNGSYNWSLNANKNFENLMITEKRLVVEKFIYEFETIKSLGAAYIKELQKTSNFYIMVLEQDGDYTAIGTIYNIENGELGKVVDRISFDICVLANLEGISYKYDDVIDFAYDDPSELEEINKRIDFEVQQYLSAIRNTKTLFHIHAIGRLGHEIYHRHEDMRFIQVIWKERFCASAIKDIYYF
;
A
#
# COMPACT_ATOMS: atom_id res chain seq x y z
N MET A 1 19.27 8.72 -5.89
CA MET A 1 19.78 9.58 -4.80
C MET A 1 18.82 9.54 -3.60
N THR A 2 19.30 9.81 -2.37
CA THR A 2 18.43 10.07 -1.20
C THR A 2 18.94 11.30 -0.47
N ASP A 3 18.05 12.24 -0.14
CA ASP A 3 18.38 13.49 0.54
C ASP A 3 17.25 13.92 1.49
N VAL A 4 17.51 14.87 2.39
CA VAL A 4 16.52 15.43 3.33
C VAL A 4 16.70 16.93 3.46
N ILE A 5 15.60 17.67 3.33
CA ILE A 5 15.56 19.12 3.56
C ILE A 5 14.66 19.46 4.77
N PHE A 6 14.97 20.58 5.41
CA PHE A 6 14.30 21.06 6.62
C PHE A 6 13.78 22.51 6.50
N ASP A 7 13.99 23.14 5.34
CA ASP A 7 13.51 24.47 4.99
C ASP A 7 13.32 24.61 3.47
N GLY A 8 12.84 25.77 3.01
CA GLY A 8 12.68 26.06 1.57
C GLY A 8 11.72 25.11 0.84
N PHE A 9 10.77 24.50 1.57
CA PHE A 9 9.93 23.41 1.05
C PHE A 9 9.17 23.81 -0.21
N PHE A 10 8.59 25.02 -0.23
CA PHE A 10 7.80 25.46 -1.38
C PHE A 10 8.66 25.63 -2.63
N GLU A 11 9.80 26.30 -2.49
CA GLU A 11 10.74 26.56 -3.58
C GLU A 11 11.24 25.23 -4.14
N TYR A 12 11.63 24.30 -3.27
CA TYR A 12 12.08 22.98 -3.66
C TYR A 12 10.99 22.18 -4.37
N ILE A 13 9.82 22.01 -3.73
CA ILE A 13 8.69 21.27 -4.31
C ILE A 13 8.31 21.88 -5.67
N SER A 14 8.23 23.21 -5.76
CA SER A 14 7.90 23.89 -7.01
C SER A 14 8.90 23.60 -8.12
N SER A 15 10.20 23.65 -7.82
CA SER A 15 11.26 23.31 -8.77
C SER A 15 11.10 21.87 -9.27
N VAL A 16 11.00 20.91 -8.34
CA VAL A 16 10.95 19.49 -8.73
C VAL A 16 9.65 19.17 -9.49
N LEU A 17 8.52 19.78 -9.12
CA LEU A 17 7.28 19.63 -9.87
C LEU A 17 7.42 20.17 -11.30
N LEU A 18 7.99 21.36 -11.47
CA LEU A 18 8.16 21.97 -12.79
C LEU A 18 9.14 21.20 -13.69
N ASP A 19 10.02 20.39 -13.11
CA ASP A 19 10.93 19.50 -13.83
C ASP A 19 10.28 18.19 -14.30
N ALA A 20 9.08 17.84 -13.82
CA ALA A 20 8.38 16.60 -14.20
C ALA A 20 8.08 16.55 -15.70
N GLN A 21 8.14 15.35 -16.29
CA GLN A 21 8.01 15.13 -17.74
C GLN A 21 6.79 14.30 -18.14
N THR A 22 6.42 13.29 -17.35
CA THR A 22 5.37 12.32 -17.71
C THR A 22 4.17 12.41 -16.78
N ASP A 23 4.39 12.33 -15.47
CA ASP A 23 3.31 12.26 -14.50
C ASP A 23 3.70 12.73 -13.10
N ILE A 24 2.71 13.20 -12.36
CA ILE A 24 2.80 13.58 -10.96
C ILE A 24 1.61 12.99 -10.22
N LYS A 25 1.89 12.29 -9.12
CA LYS A 25 0.89 11.74 -8.20
C LYS A 25 1.10 12.31 -6.80
N ILE A 26 0.18 13.15 -6.33
CA ILE A 26 0.28 13.84 -5.03
C ILE A 26 -0.74 13.26 -4.06
N ALA A 27 -0.32 12.77 -2.91
CA ALA A 27 -1.21 12.41 -1.80
C ALA A 27 -0.85 13.24 -0.58
N VAL A 28 -1.66 14.26 -0.28
CA VAL A 28 -1.44 15.18 0.85
C VAL A 28 -2.73 15.41 1.61
N ALA A 29 -2.67 15.40 2.94
CA ALA A 29 -3.83 15.67 3.79
C ALA A 29 -4.50 17.01 3.45
N TRP A 30 -3.69 18.07 3.33
CA TRP A 30 -4.12 19.43 3.04
C TRP A 30 -3.22 20.08 2.00
N LEU A 31 -3.86 20.66 0.97
CA LEU A 31 -3.20 21.34 -0.13
C LEU A 31 -3.75 22.75 -0.30
N ASN A 32 -2.87 23.74 -0.33
CA ASN A 32 -3.24 25.09 -0.71
C ASN A 32 -3.19 25.22 -2.23
N PHE A 33 -4.33 25.02 -2.88
CA PHE A 33 -4.41 25.08 -4.35
C PHE A 33 -4.03 26.46 -4.90
N ASN A 34 -4.26 27.55 -4.19
CA ASN A 34 -3.87 28.88 -4.68
C ASN A 34 -2.35 29.05 -4.79
N MET A 35 -1.60 28.38 -3.93
CA MET A 35 -0.13 28.42 -3.89
C MET A 35 0.50 27.64 -5.06
N TYR A 36 -0.11 26.51 -5.44
CA TYR A 36 0.41 25.62 -6.47
C TYR A 36 -0.32 25.72 -7.82
N ARG A 37 -1.38 26.55 -7.93
CA ARG A 37 -2.25 26.62 -9.12
C ARG A 37 -1.46 26.81 -10.41
N ASN A 38 -0.61 27.83 -10.47
CA ASN A 38 0.13 28.15 -11.70
C ASN A 38 1.09 27.02 -12.10
N ILE A 39 1.65 26.29 -11.13
CA ILE A 39 2.51 25.14 -11.38
C ILE A 39 1.68 24.01 -11.98
N PHE A 40 0.54 23.67 -11.37
CA PHE A 40 -0.37 22.64 -11.91
C PHE A 40 -0.88 22.99 -13.30
N GLU A 41 -1.26 24.24 -13.54
CA GLU A 41 -1.68 24.70 -14.87
C GLU A 41 -0.56 24.58 -15.91
N THR A 42 0.67 24.92 -15.54
CA THR A 42 1.85 24.77 -16.41
C THR A 42 2.09 23.29 -16.76
N LEU A 43 1.98 22.40 -15.77
CA LEU A 43 2.17 20.95 -15.98
C LEU A 43 1.11 20.35 -16.89
N LEU A 44 -0.16 20.70 -16.69
CA LEU A 44 -1.25 20.27 -17.55
C LEU A 44 -1.08 20.77 -18.98
N GLN A 45 -0.63 22.02 -19.16
CA GLN A 45 -0.33 22.57 -20.50
C GLN A 45 0.82 21.84 -21.20
N ARG A 46 1.81 21.37 -20.43
CA ARG A 46 2.91 20.52 -20.93
C ARG A 46 2.48 19.08 -21.22
N GLY A 47 1.25 18.70 -20.88
CA GLY A 47 0.72 17.35 -21.07
C GLY A 47 1.12 16.36 -19.98
N VAL A 48 1.67 16.82 -18.85
CA VAL A 48 2.00 15.98 -17.69
C VAL A 48 0.71 15.47 -17.04
N HIS A 49 0.64 14.16 -16.80
CA HIS A 49 -0.51 13.56 -16.13
C HIS A 49 -0.52 13.91 -14.64
N LEU A 50 -1.55 14.60 -14.16
CA LEU A 50 -1.62 15.08 -12.78
C LEU A 50 -2.75 14.41 -12.00
N GLU A 51 -2.38 13.59 -11.02
CA GLU A 51 -3.30 13.00 -10.04
C GLU A 51 -3.04 13.58 -8.63
N ILE A 52 -4.11 13.96 -7.92
CA ILE A 52 -4.02 14.53 -6.58
C ILE A 52 -5.08 13.89 -5.67
N ILE A 53 -4.66 13.38 -4.52
CA ILE A 53 -5.53 12.87 -3.45
C ILE A 53 -5.43 13.82 -2.25
N ILE A 54 -6.58 14.30 -1.78
CA ILE A 54 -6.70 15.16 -0.59
C ILE A 54 -7.81 14.66 0.34
N ASN A 55 -7.82 15.15 1.58
CA ASN A 55 -8.96 14.90 2.49
C ASN A 55 -10.23 15.60 2.02
N ASP A 56 -11.36 14.91 2.16
CA ASP A 56 -12.70 15.49 2.04
C ASP A 56 -13.13 16.17 3.35
N ASP A 57 -12.63 17.39 3.57
CA ASP A 57 -12.94 18.18 4.77
C ASP A 57 -13.21 19.66 4.47
N LEU A 58 -13.58 20.42 5.50
CA LEU A 58 -13.88 21.85 5.39
C LEU A 58 -12.66 22.71 5.06
N ILE A 59 -11.43 22.22 5.28
CA ILE A 59 -10.20 22.94 4.94
C ILE A 59 -10.03 22.91 3.43
N ASN A 60 -10.11 21.72 2.83
CA ASN A 60 -9.97 21.53 1.39
C ASN A 60 -11.21 22.00 0.61
N ALA A 61 -12.41 22.00 1.20
CA ALA A 61 -13.64 22.50 0.58
C ALA A 61 -13.55 23.97 0.14
N LYS A 62 -12.70 24.77 0.79
CA LYS A 62 -12.43 26.17 0.38
C LYS A 62 -11.79 26.28 -1.01
N ASN A 63 -11.20 25.19 -1.51
CA ASN A 63 -10.53 25.14 -2.80
C ASN A 63 -11.43 24.58 -3.92
N ASP A 64 -12.72 24.31 -3.67
CA ASP A 64 -13.60 23.59 -4.61
C ASP A 64 -13.72 24.25 -5.99
N SER A 65 -13.74 25.57 -6.04
CA SER A 65 -13.74 26.32 -7.30
C SER A 65 -12.45 26.09 -8.10
N CYS A 66 -11.29 26.13 -7.43
CA CYS A 66 -9.99 25.88 -8.06
C CYS A 66 -9.84 24.40 -8.48
N ILE A 67 -10.27 23.47 -7.64
CA ILE A 67 -10.30 22.03 -7.94
C ILE A 67 -11.15 21.77 -9.19
N HIS A 68 -12.32 22.41 -9.28
CA HIS A 68 -13.20 22.27 -10.43
C HIS A 68 -12.55 22.80 -11.73
N ASP A 69 -11.92 23.98 -11.68
CA ASP A 69 -11.18 24.54 -12.83
C ASP A 69 -10.02 23.64 -13.27
N LEU A 70 -9.20 23.13 -12.33
CA LEU A 70 -8.11 22.20 -12.65
C LEU A 70 -8.61 20.88 -13.25
N ARG A 71 -9.73 20.35 -12.75
CA ARG A 71 -10.37 19.16 -13.33
C ARG A 71 -10.82 19.41 -14.77
N GLN A 72 -11.38 20.59 -15.07
CA GLN A 72 -11.75 20.96 -16.45
C GLN A 72 -10.53 21.06 -17.38
N ARG A 73 -9.35 21.34 -16.83
CA ARG A 73 -8.08 21.38 -17.56
C ARG A 73 -7.37 20.02 -17.66
N GLY A 74 -7.95 18.96 -17.11
CA GLY A 74 -7.44 17.58 -17.22
C GLY A 74 -6.79 17.00 -15.97
N ALA A 75 -6.79 17.71 -14.83
CA ALA A 75 -6.30 17.13 -13.57
C ALA A 75 -7.28 16.11 -12.98
N PHE A 76 -6.75 15.01 -12.44
CA PHE A 76 -7.52 14.02 -11.70
C PHE A 76 -7.38 14.28 -10.20
N ILE A 77 -8.37 14.94 -9.61
CA ILE A 77 -8.35 15.27 -8.18
C ILE A 77 -9.38 14.42 -7.45
N TYR A 78 -8.96 13.68 -6.43
CA TYR A 78 -9.77 12.79 -5.62
C TYR A 78 -9.86 13.32 -4.18
N LYS A 79 -11.06 13.27 -3.61
CA LYS A 79 -11.30 13.62 -2.21
C LYS A 79 -11.64 12.34 -1.45
N ILE A 80 -10.86 12.03 -0.43
CA ILE A 80 -11.03 10.82 0.38
C ILE A 80 -11.56 11.20 1.75
N LYS A 81 -12.60 10.50 2.17
CA LYS A 81 -13.22 10.68 3.49
C LYS A 81 -12.89 9.50 4.38
N MET A 82 -12.37 9.79 5.57
CA MET A 82 -12.19 8.76 6.58
C MET A 82 -13.51 8.45 7.32
N PRO A 83 -13.65 7.24 7.90
CA PRO A 83 -14.89 6.81 8.56
C PRO A 83 -15.40 7.70 9.69
N THR A 84 -14.51 8.45 10.35
CA THR A 84 -14.83 9.31 11.48
C THR A 84 -14.34 10.72 11.21
N LEU A 85 -15.10 11.72 11.67
CA LEU A 85 -14.81 13.14 11.49
C LEU A 85 -13.50 13.62 12.16
N ARG A 86 -12.84 12.75 12.93
CA ARG A 86 -11.60 13.06 13.65
C ARG A 86 -10.39 12.32 13.08
N LYS A 87 -10.58 11.49 12.05
CA LYS A 87 -9.49 10.79 11.36
C LYS A 87 -9.35 11.39 9.96
N TYR A 88 -8.13 11.40 9.46
CA TYR A 88 -7.80 11.94 8.15
C TYR A 88 -6.81 11.01 7.44
N MET A 89 -6.82 11.01 6.11
CA MET A 89 -5.67 10.51 5.34
C MET A 89 -4.54 11.51 5.61
N HIS A 90 -3.54 11.09 6.38
CA HIS A 90 -2.45 11.94 6.86
C HIS A 90 -1.19 11.79 6.01
N GLU A 91 -1.26 11.14 4.85
CA GLU A 91 -0.13 11.06 3.94
C GLU A 91 0.25 12.43 3.41
N LYS A 92 1.56 12.56 3.14
CA LYS A 92 2.18 13.76 2.57
C LYS A 92 3.33 13.31 1.70
N PHE A 93 3.00 12.84 0.52
CA PHE A 93 3.99 12.45 -0.48
C PHE A 93 3.60 12.89 -1.88
N CYS A 94 4.59 12.96 -2.74
CA CYS A 94 4.47 13.23 -4.16
C CYS A 94 5.39 12.26 -4.91
N ILE A 95 4.85 11.59 -5.93
CA ILE A 95 5.61 10.77 -6.87
C ILE A 95 5.72 11.55 -8.17
N ILE A 96 6.91 11.57 -8.76
CA ILE A 96 7.24 12.32 -9.96
C ILE A 96 7.87 11.36 -10.95
N ASP A 97 7.27 11.29 -12.14
CA ASP A 97 7.67 10.47 -13.29
C ASP A 97 7.89 8.98 -12.95
N GLU A 98 7.21 8.47 -11.92
CA GLU A 98 7.40 7.11 -11.35
C GLU A 98 8.85 6.75 -10.97
N GLU A 99 9.71 7.75 -10.81
CA GLU A 99 11.15 7.60 -10.56
C GLU A 99 11.60 8.26 -9.26
N LYS A 100 10.84 9.25 -8.77
CA LYS A 100 11.21 10.05 -7.60
C LYS A 100 10.03 10.19 -6.65
N VAL A 101 10.32 10.11 -5.35
CA VAL A 101 9.36 10.40 -4.29
C VAL A 101 9.87 11.52 -3.39
N LEU A 102 8.97 12.45 -3.10
CA LEU A 102 9.06 13.40 -2.00
C LEU A 102 8.12 12.93 -0.89
N ASN A 103 8.59 12.76 0.35
CA ASN A 103 7.76 12.34 1.49
C ASN A 103 8.21 13.04 2.77
N GLY A 104 7.29 13.45 3.63
CA GLY A 104 7.67 14.03 4.91
C GLY A 104 6.50 14.46 5.79
N SER A 105 6.77 15.31 6.77
CA SER A 105 5.76 15.86 7.66
C SER A 105 5.10 17.14 7.09
N TYR A 106 5.74 17.78 6.11
CA TYR A 106 5.29 19.05 5.51
C TYR A 106 3.95 18.91 4.79
N ASN A 107 2.92 19.59 5.32
CA ASN A 107 1.69 19.82 4.56
C ASN A 107 1.92 20.93 3.53
N TRP A 108 1.38 20.78 2.33
CA TRP A 108 1.55 21.74 1.23
C TRP A 108 0.63 22.96 1.42
N SER A 109 0.78 23.63 2.56
CA SER A 109 -0.08 24.70 3.06
C SER A 109 0.76 25.81 3.72
N LEU A 110 0.22 27.03 3.73
CA LEU A 110 0.93 28.22 4.26
C LEU A 110 1.33 28.09 5.73
N ASN A 111 0.55 27.34 6.52
CA ASN A 111 0.77 27.20 7.96
C ASN A 111 1.94 26.27 8.30
N ALA A 112 2.31 25.36 7.40
CA ALA A 112 3.39 24.41 7.66
C ALA A 112 4.77 25.08 7.72
N ASN A 113 4.95 26.24 7.06
CA ASN A 113 6.22 27.00 7.08
C ASN A 113 6.60 27.57 8.47
N LYS A 114 5.71 27.48 9.46
CA LYS A 114 5.97 27.92 10.85
C LYS A 114 6.19 26.75 11.81
N ASN A 115 6.17 25.52 11.31
CA ASN A 115 6.37 24.31 12.09
C ASN A 115 7.77 23.73 11.82
N PHE A 116 8.23 22.87 12.72
CA PHE A 116 9.36 21.98 12.42
C PHE A 116 8.86 20.86 11.52
N GLU A 117 9.24 20.93 10.25
CA GLU A 117 8.83 19.97 9.23
C GLU A 117 10.07 19.38 8.54
N ASN A 118 9.88 18.30 7.80
CA ASN A 118 10.90 17.73 6.93
C ASN A 118 10.32 17.31 5.58
N LEU A 119 11.23 17.13 4.61
CA LEU A 119 10.94 16.49 3.33
C LEU A 119 12.13 15.61 2.96
N MET A 120 11.91 14.31 2.90
CA MET A 120 12.83 13.32 2.36
C MET A 120 12.58 13.16 0.86
N ILE A 121 13.67 13.03 0.11
CA ILE A 121 13.67 12.78 -1.33
C ILE A 121 14.35 11.45 -1.57
N THR A 122 13.78 10.61 -2.42
CA THR A 122 14.43 9.36 -2.81
C THR A 122 14.04 8.93 -4.22
N GLU A 123 15.01 8.34 -4.90
CA GLU A 123 14.85 7.71 -6.22
C GLU A 123 15.11 6.19 -6.14
N LYS A 124 15.07 5.62 -4.92
CA LYS A 124 15.23 4.17 -4.75
C LYS A 124 14.01 3.47 -5.35
N ARG A 125 14.21 2.70 -6.42
CA ARG A 125 13.13 2.10 -7.22
C ARG A 125 12.08 1.38 -6.40
N LEU A 126 12.48 0.49 -5.49
CA LEU A 126 11.54 -0.26 -4.63
C LEU A 126 10.71 0.66 -3.71
N VAL A 127 11.30 1.76 -3.23
CA VAL A 127 10.58 2.74 -2.40
C VAL A 127 9.54 3.47 -3.25
N VAL A 128 9.90 3.89 -4.46
CA VAL A 128 8.99 4.55 -5.39
C VAL A 128 7.80 3.64 -5.75
N GLU A 129 8.07 2.38 -6.09
CA GLU A 129 7.04 1.37 -6.38
C GLU A 129 6.08 1.16 -5.19
N LYS A 130 6.59 1.15 -3.96
CA LYS A 130 5.77 1.06 -2.74
C LYS A 130 4.85 2.28 -2.58
N PHE A 131 5.33 3.49 -2.85
CA PHE A 131 4.49 4.69 -2.82
C PHE A 131 3.45 4.72 -3.94
N ILE A 132 3.79 4.26 -5.15
CA ILE A 132 2.82 4.12 -6.25
C ILE A 132 1.70 3.17 -5.84
N TYR A 133 2.05 2.00 -5.27
CA TYR A 133 1.07 1.04 -4.80
C TYR A 133 0.20 1.60 -3.66
N GLU A 134 0.78 2.34 -2.72
CA GLU A 134 0.00 2.99 -1.66
C GLU A 134 -0.93 4.08 -2.21
N PHE A 135 -0.50 4.85 -3.21
CA PHE A 135 -1.35 5.85 -3.89
C PHE A 135 -2.60 5.20 -4.49
N GLU A 136 -2.42 4.12 -5.26
CA GLU A 136 -3.53 3.37 -5.86
C GLU A 136 -4.42 2.70 -4.79
N THR A 137 -3.80 2.24 -3.70
CA THR A 137 -4.53 1.71 -2.54
C THR A 137 -5.42 2.78 -1.93
N ILE A 138 -4.89 3.97 -1.61
CA ILE A 138 -5.69 5.08 -1.05
C ILE A 138 -6.82 5.48 -2.02
N LYS A 139 -6.52 5.54 -3.33
CA LYS A 139 -7.49 5.91 -4.37
C LYS A 139 -8.66 4.93 -4.45
N SER A 140 -8.41 3.64 -4.24
CA SER A 140 -9.42 2.57 -4.36
C SER A 140 -10.22 2.31 -3.07
N LEU A 141 -9.70 2.72 -1.90
CA LEU A 141 -10.34 2.42 -0.62
C LEU A 141 -11.54 3.34 -0.32
N GLY A 142 -12.74 2.74 -0.26
CA GLY A 142 -13.96 3.42 0.17
C GLY A 142 -14.05 3.60 1.70
N ALA A 143 -14.65 4.72 2.14
CA ALA A 143 -14.86 5.01 3.56
C ALA A 143 -15.62 3.91 4.32
N ALA A 144 -16.57 3.24 3.65
CA ALA A 144 -17.33 2.12 4.23
C ALA A 144 -16.41 0.93 4.56
N TYR A 145 -15.53 0.57 3.62
CA TYR A 145 -14.60 -0.54 3.80
C TYR A 145 -13.55 -0.23 4.88
N ILE A 146 -12.99 0.99 4.91
CA ILE A 146 -12.08 1.40 6.00
C ILE A 146 -12.79 1.34 7.36
N LYS A 147 -14.06 1.73 7.42
CA LYS A 147 -14.86 1.70 8.66
C LYS A 147 -15.01 0.28 9.18
N GLU A 148 -15.23 -0.66 8.28
CA GLU A 148 -15.34 -2.09 8.59
C GLU A 148 -14.02 -2.61 9.16
N LEU A 149 -12.91 -2.43 8.44
CA LEU A 149 -11.57 -2.85 8.91
C LEU A 149 -11.21 -2.32 10.30
N GLN A 150 -11.57 -1.06 10.60
CA GLN A 150 -11.25 -0.43 11.89
C GLN A 150 -12.16 -0.88 13.06
N LYS A 151 -13.32 -1.45 12.77
CA LYS A 151 -14.31 -1.86 13.78
C LYS A 151 -14.38 -3.37 13.95
N THR A 152 -13.87 -4.12 12.98
CA THR A 152 -13.88 -5.58 13.01
C THR A 152 -13.23 -6.09 14.29
N SER A 153 -13.99 -6.94 14.99
CA SER A 153 -13.50 -7.81 16.06
C SER A 153 -13.38 -9.28 15.61
N ASN A 154 -13.93 -9.60 14.44
CA ASN A 154 -13.96 -10.94 13.86
C ASN A 154 -13.02 -11.00 12.66
N PHE A 155 -11.83 -11.53 12.84
CA PHE A 155 -10.85 -11.64 11.76
C PHE A 155 -10.99 -12.97 11.05
N TYR A 156 -10.64 -12.97 9.77
CA TYR A 156 -10.67 -14.17 8.93
C TYR A 156 -9.30 -14.36 8.28
N ILE A 157 -8.75 -15.55 8.43
CA ILE A 157 -7.50 -15.97 7.81
C ILE A 157 -7.82 -17.00 6.75
N MET A 158 -7.39 -16.76 5.51
CA MET A 158 -7.45 -17.75 4.44
C MET A 158 -6.10 -18.49 4.38
N VAL A 159 -6.14 -19.81 4.55
CA VAL A 159 -4.98 -20.68 4.36
C VAL A 159 -5.05 -21.26 2.96
N LEU A 160 -4.04 -20.98 2.15
CA LEU A 160 -3.94 -21.49 0.77
C LEU A 160 -3.12 -22.78 0.75
N GLU A 161 -3.68 -23.81 0.13
CA GLU A 161 -3.05 -25.13 0.01
C GLU A 161 -3.40 -25.77 -1.34
N GLN A 162 -2.56 -26.70 -1.79
CA GLN A 162 -2.88 -27.52 -2.97
C GLN A 162 -3.85 -28.63 -2.57
N ASP A 163 -4.89 -28.85 -3.38
CA ASP A 163 -5.86 -29.93 -3.23
C ASP A 163 -5.94 -30.73 -4.54
N GLY A 164 -5.26 -31.88 -4.57
CA GLY A 164 -5.09 -32.67 -5.78
C GLY A 164 -4.15 -32.02 -6.81
N ASP A 165 -4.26 -32.44 -8.07
CA ASP A 165 -3.25 -32.10 -9.09
C ASP A 165 -3.45 -30.71 -9.73
N TYR A 166 -4.69 -30.21 -9.75
CA TYR A 166 -5.07 -29.03 -10.55
C TYR A 166 -5.89 -27.99 -9.78
N THR A 167 -5.96 -28.10 -8.46
CA THR A 167 -6.79 -27.20 -7.65
C THR A 167 -6.01 -26.70 -6.45
N ALA A 168 -6.23 -25.44 -6.13
CA ALA A 168 -5.84 -24.84 -4.86
C ALA A 168 -7.10 -24.62 -4.02
N ILE A 169 -6.99 -24.81 -2.71
CA ILE A 169 -8.08 -24.55 -1.77
C ILE A 169 -7.67 -23.44 -0.80
N GLY A 170 -8.56 -22.46 -0.65
CA GLY A 170 -8.50 -21.45 0.40
C GLY A 170 -9.42 -21.86 1.53
N THR A 171 -8.86 -22.42 2.61
CA THR A 171 -9.62 -22.72 3.83
C THR A 171 -9.68 -21.47 4.70
N ILE A 172 -10.88 -20.97 4.98
CA ILE A 172 -11.07 -19.75 5.76
C ILE A 172 -11.37 -20.13 7.21
N TYR A 173 -10.52 -19.65 8.11
CA TYR A 173 -10.69 -19.75 9.56
C TYR A 173 -11.15 -18.41 10.12
N ASN A 174 -12.02 -18.43 11.12
CA ASN A 174 -12.22 -17.25 11.95
C ASN A 174 -11.16 -17.19 13.05
N ILE A 175 -10.86 -15.99 13.54
CA ILE A 175 -10.00 -15.76 14.70
C ILE A 175 -10.88 -15.32 15.86
N GLU A 176 -10.84 -16.09 16.95
CA GLU A 176 -11.63 -15.85 18.16
C GLU A 176 -10.67 -15.52 19.30
N ASN A 177 -10.81 -14.33 19.89
CA ASN A 177 -9.98 -13.87 21.02
C ASN A 177 -8.46 -13.95 20.75
N GLY A 178 -8.04 -13.79 19.49
CA GLY A 178 -6.63 -13.87 19.08
C GLY A 178 -6.11 -15.29 18.85
N GLU A 179 -6.97 -16.31 18.93
CA GLU A 179 -6.63 -17.70 18.62
C GLU A 179 -7.33 -18.21 17.36
N LEU A 180 -6.79 -19.27 16.77
CA LEU A 180 -7.37 -19.91 15.59
C LEU A 180 -8.71 -20.56 15.96
N GLY A 181 -9.77 -20.10 15.32
CA GLY A 181 -11.11 -20.64 15.48
C GLY A 181 -11.41 -21.77 14.52
N LYS A 182 -12.70 -21.94 14.22
CA LYS A 182 -13.20 -22.98 13.31
C LYS A 182 -13.06 -22.56 11.85
N VAL A 183 -13.07 -23.56 10.97
CA VAL A 183 -13.29 -23.34 9.55
C VAL A 183 -14.69 -22.79 9.34
N VAL A 184 -14.79 -21.64 8.67
CA VAL A 184 -16.07 -20.99 8.33
C VAL A 184 -16.44 -21.17 6.87
N ASP A 185 -15.44 -21.38 5.99
CA ASP A 185 -15.66 -21.58 4.56
C ASP A 185 -14.46 -22.26 3.90
N ARG A 186 -14.67 -22.81 2.69
CA ARG A 186 -13.63 -23.39 1.84
C ARG A 186 -13.90 -23.04 0.38
N ILE A 187 -12.90 -22.46 -0.26
CA ILE A 187 -13.05 -21.92 -1.61
C ILE A 187 -12.06 -22.58 -2.54
N SER A 188 -12.56 -23.05 -3.68
CA SER A 188 -11.72 -23.60 -4.73
C SER A 188 -11.17 -22.49 -5.65
N PHE A 189 -9.87 -22.52 -5.83
CA PHE A 189 -9.08 -21.73 -6.76
C PHE A 189 -8.44 -22.65 -7.81
N ASP A 190 -8.12 -22.08 -8.96
CA ASP A 190 -7.27 -22.76 -9.92
C ASP A 190 -5.85 -22.91 -9.32
N ILE A 191 -5.14 -23.99 -9.64
CA ILE A 191 -3.77 -24.22 -9.18
C ILE A 191 -2.82 -23.07 -9.56
N CYS A 192 -3.15 -22.32 -10.62
CA CYS A 192 -2.43 -21.12 -11.00
C CYS A 192 -2.32 -20.10 -9.85
N VAL A 193 -3.22 -20.13 -8.87
CA VAL A 193 -3.10 -19.23 -7.71
C VAL A 193 -1.82 -19.51 -6.92
N LEU A 194 -1.48 -20.77 -6.70
CA LEU A 194 -0.25 -21.19 -6.02
C LEU A 194 0.96 -21.10 -6.95
N ALA A 195 0.81 -21.55 -8.19
CA ALA A 195 1.91 -21.49 -9.16
C ALA A 195 2.38 -20.05 -9.44
N ASN A 196 1.46 -19.08 -9.47
CA ASN A 196 1.83 -17.66 -9.58
C ASN A 196 2.53 -17.14 -8.32
N LEU A 197 2.11 -17.60 -7.13
CA LEU A 197 2.76 -17.22 -5.88
C LEU A 197 4.20 -17.75 -5.81
N GLU A 198 4.41 -19.01 -6.19
CA GLU A 198 5.75 -19.62 -6.30
C GLU A 198 6.58 -18.97 -7.41
N GLY A 199 5.94 -18.67 -8.55
CA GLY A 199 6.55 -17.99 -9.69
C GLY A 199 7.15 -16.62 -9.36
N ILE A 200 6.63 -15.92 -8.34
CA ILE A 200 7.23 -14.67 -7.87
C ILE A 200 8.64 -14.92 -7.34
N SER A 201 8.85 -15.97 -6.54
CA SER A 201 10.19 -16.30 -6.04
C SER A 201 11.09 -16.78 -7.17
N TYR A 202 10.60 -17.67 -8.04
CA TYR A 202 11.38 -18.24 -9.15
C TYR A 202 11.91 -17.20 -10.13
N LYS A 203 11.22 -16.06 -10.29
CA LYS A 203 11.70 -14.91 -11.08
C LYS A 203 13.06 -14.40 -10.61
N TYR A 204 13.43 -14.63 -9.35
CA TYR A 204 14.65 -14.12 -8.72
C TYR A 204 15.71 -15.19 -8.45
N ASP A 205 15.45 -16.47 -8.72
CA ASP A 205 16.39 -17.57 -8.40
C ASP A 205 17.78 -17.32 -8.97
N ASP A 206 17.89 -17.01 -10.26
CA ASP A 206 19.17 -16.71 -10.91
C ASP A 206 19.86 -15.51 -10.24
N VAL A 207 19.10 -14.47 -9.88
CA VAL A 207 19.63 -13.24 -9.26
C VAL A 207 20.12 -13.52 -7.84
N ILE A 208 19.40 -14.36 -7.09
CA ILE A 208 19.78 -14.81 -5.75
C ILE A 208 21.08 -15.60 -5.80
N ASP A 209 21.24 -16.49 -6.79
CA ASP A 209 22.46 -17.27 -6.96
C ASP A 209 23.68 -16.38 -7.22
N PHE A 210 23.53 -15.30 -7.99
CA PHE A 210 24.60 -14.32 -8.20
C PHE A 210 24.89 -13.47 -6.95
N ALA A 211 23.86 -13.17 -6.15
CA ALA A 211 23.96 -12.35 -4.94
C ALA A 211 24.32 -13.16 -3.68
N TYR A 212 24.53 -14.48 -3.79
CA TYR A 212 24.61 -15.39 -2.63
C TYR A 212 25.65 -14.96 -1.57
N ASP A 213 26.77 -14.40 -2.01
CA ASP A 213 27.86 -13.94 -1.13
C ASP A 213 27.72 -12.46 -0.71
N ASP A 214 26.67 -11.76 -1.12
CA ASP A 214 26.34 -10.38 -0.72
C ASP A 214 25.03 -10.34 0.10
N PRO A 215 25.12 -10.37 1.44
CA PRO A 215 23.94 -10.30 2.30
C PRO A 215 23.07 -9.05 2.10
N SER A 216 23.65 -7.92 1.68
CA SER A 216 22.91 -6.68 1.47
C SER A 216 22.08 -6.74 0.19
N GLU A 217 22.64 -7.31 -0.88
CA GLU A 217 21.92 -7.51 -2.13
C GLU A 217 20.79 -8.54 -1.97
N LEU A 218 21.05 -9.64 -1.26
CA LEU A 218 20.02 -10.62 -0.89
C LEU A 218 18.89 -9.99 -0.08
N GLU A 219 19.19 -9.10 0.86
CA GLU A 219 18.16 -8.40 1.63
C GLU A 219 17.29 -7.51 0.73
N GLU A 220 17.87 -6.85 -0.27
CA GLU A 220 17.11 -6.03 -1.23
C GLU A 220 16.22 -6.88 -2.15
N ILE A 221 16.73 -8.02 -2.63
CA ILE A 221 15.97 -8.99 -3.41
C ILE A 221 14.80 -9.56 -2.60
N ASN A 222 15.04 -9.96 -1.35
CA ASN A 222 13.99 -10.48 -0.47
C ASN A 222 12.89 -9.43 -0.23
N LYS A 223 13.26 -8.17 0.03
CA LYS A 223 12.28 -7.06 0.16
C LYS A 223 11.45 -6.84 -1.11
N ARG A 224 12.01 -7.13 -2.29
CA ARG A 224 11.32 -7.05 -3.58
C ARG A 224 10.35 -8.21 -3.75
N ILE A 225 10.78 -9.43 -3.48
CA ILE A 225 9.94 -10.64 -3.49
C ILE A 225 8.76 -10.47 -2.54
N ASP A 226 9.03 -10.08 -1.29
CA ASP A 226 8.00 -9.84 -0.28
C ASP A 226 6.98 -8.84 -0.76
N PHE A 227 7.42 -7.73 -1.39
CA PHE A 227 6.53 -6.73 -1.92
C PHE A 227 5.63 -7.26 -3.04
N GLU A 228 6.18 -8.00 -4.01
CA GLU A 228 5.38 -8.60 -5.10
C GLU A 228 4.40 -9.66 -4.57
N VAL A 229 4.80 -10.45 -3.56
CA VAL A 229 3.91 -11.37 -2.83
C VAL A 229 2.77 -10.62 -2.15
N GLN A 230 3.05 -9.51 -1.44
CA GLN A 230 2.00 -8.69 -0.85
C GLN A 230 1.05 -8.13 -1.93
N GLN A 231 1.66 -7.69 -3.05
CA GLN A 231 1.06 -7.34 -4.34
C GLN A 231 -0.10 -8.26 -4.71
N TYR A 232 0.32 -9.48 -4.97
CA TYR A 232 -0.47 -10.56 -5.49
C TYR A 232 -1.55 -11.04 -4.50
N LEU A 233 -1.17 -11.27 -3.25
CA LEU A 233 -2.08 -11.77 -2.22
C LEU A 233 -3.20 -10.77 -1.89
N SER A 234 -2.86 -9.47 -1.89
CA SER A 234 -3.86 -8.41 -1.81
C SER A 234 -4.89 -8.56 -2.93
N ALA A 235 -4.47 -8.70 -4.19
CA ALA A 235 -5.38 -8.75 -5.33
C ALA A 235 -6.39 -9.92 -5.27
N ILE A 236 -6.00 -11.08 -4.75
CA ILE A 236 -6.85 -12.29 -4.78
C ILE A 236 -7.78 -12.43 -3.56
N ARG A 237 -7.46 -11.77 -2.44
CA ARG A 237 -8.00 -12.08 -1.10
C ARG A 237 -9.52 -12.17 -0.99
N ASN A 238 -10.28 -11.34 -1.72
CA ASN A 238 -11.74 -11.26 -1.62
C ASN A 238 -12.47 -11.70 -2.90
N THR A 239 -11.78 -12.35 -3.86
CA THR A 239 -12.33 -12.59 -5.20
C THR A 239 -13.46 -13.63 -5.28
N LYS A 240 -13.55 -14.54 -4.29
CA LYS A 240 -14.47 -15.68 -4.31
C LYS A 240 -15.17 -15.92 -2.96
N THR A 241 -15.20 -14.91 -2.10
CA THR A 241 -15.70 -15.03 -0.72
C THR A 241 -16.61 -13.86 -0.35
N LEU A 242 -17.56 -14.14 0.55
CA LEU A 242 -18.33 -13.10 1.23
C LEU A 242 -17.67 -12.65 2.54
N PHE A 243 -16.63 -13.36 2.99
CA PHE A 243 -15.84 -12.99 4.17
C PHE A 243 -14.72 -12.04 3.77
N HIS A 244 -14.61 -10.91 4.47
CA HIS A 244 -13.45 -10.05 4.32
C HIS A 244 -12.21 -10.76 4.87
N ILE A 245 -11.28 -11.12 4.00
CA ILE A 245 -10.04 -11.77 4.39
C ILE A 245 -9.09 -10.72 4.96
N HIS A 246 -8.65 -10.96 6.19
CA HIS A 246 -7.79 -10.05 6.95
C HIS A 246 -6.33 -10.54 6.99
N ALA A 247 -6.10 -11.82 6.71
CA ALA A 247 -4.77 -12.38 6.53
C ALA A 247 -4.81 -13.58 5.58
N ILE A 248 -3.69 -13.83 4.92
CA ILE A 248 -3.47 -15.04 4.14
C ILE A 248 -2.25 -15.76 4.73
N GLY A 249 -2.38 -17.07 4.91
CA GLY A 249 -1.33 -17.93 5.43
C GLY A 249 -1.10 -19.17 4.58
N ARG A 250 -0.01 -19.87 4.90
CA ARG A 250 0.33 -21.20 4.37
C ARG A 250 0.57 -22.16 5.52
N LEU A 251 0.39 -23.45 5.30
CA LEU A 251 0.74 -24.46 6.29
C LEU A 251 2.27 -24.62 6.44
N GLY A 252 2.71 -24.73 7.68
CA GLY A 252 4.04 -25.16 8.09
C GLY A 252 3.96 -26.37 9.01
N HIS A 253 5.08 -27.07 9.15
CA HIS A 253 5.23 -28.25 10.00
C HIS A 253 6.51 -28.11 10.83
N GLU A 254 6.41 -28.33 12.14
CA GLU A 254 7.54 -28.42 13.06
C GLU A 254 7.66 -29.85 13.61
N ILE A 255 8.86 -30.44 13.51
CA ILE A 255 9.15 -31.79 13.99
C ILE A 255 9.87 -31.70 15.32
N TYR A 256 9.20 -32.08 16.42
CA TYR A 256 9.85 -32.24 17.72
C TYR A 256 10.39 -33.67 17.90
N HIS A 257 11.41 -33.83 18.75
CA HIS A 257 12.00 -35.14 19.03
C HIS A 257 10.95 -36.12 19.60
N ARG A 258 10.68 -37.18 18.83
CA ARG A 258 9.73 -38.28 19.07
C ARG A 258 8.24 -37.91 18.89
N HIS A 259 7.80 -37.96 17.63
CA HIS A 259 6.44 -38.24 17.15
C HIS A 259 5.34 -37.17 17.29
N GLU A 260 5.64 -35.97 17.75
CA GLU A 260 4.69 -34.85 17.67
C GLU A 260 5.05 -33.96 16.46
N ASP A 261 4.26 -34.11 15.39
CA ASP A 261 4.24 -33.20 14.23
C ASP A 261 3.26 -32.08 14.55
N MET A 262 3.79 -30.89 14.83
CA MET A 262 2.96 -29.73 15.14
C MET A 262 2.74 -28.93 13.85
N ARG A 263 1.49 -28.91 13.39
CA ARG A 263 1.08 -28.07 12.26
C ARG A 263 0.84 -26.66 12.74
N PHE A 264 1.19 -25.70 11.89
CA PHE A 264 0.88 -24.30 12.12
C PHE A 264 0.58 -23.58 10.82
N ILE A 265 -0.06 -22.42 10.93
CA ILE A 265 -0.28 -21.48 9.84
C ILE A 265 0.76 -20.37 9.98
N GLN A 266 1.62 -20.22 8.98
CA GLN A 266 2.47 -19.06 8.82
C GLN A 266 1.72 -17.99 8.04
N VAL A 267 1.45 -16.85 8.66
CA VAL A 267 0.83 -15.71 7.98
C VAL A 267 1.87 -15.05 7.08
N ILE A 268 1.50 -14.86 5.81
CA ILE A 268 2.36 -14.30 4.76
C ILE A 268 1.80 -12.98 4.18
N TRP A 269 0.56 -12.63 4.49
CA TRP A 269 -0.05 -11.35 4.13
C TRP A 269 -1.04 -10.92 5.21
N LYS A 270 -1.11 -9.62 5.50
CA LYS A 270 -2.06 -9.03 6.45
C LYS A 270 -2.71 -7.79 5.87
N GLU A 271 -4.00 -7.64 6.13
CA GLU A 271 -4.76 -6.45 5.78
C GLU A 271 -4.37 -5.28 6.68
N ARG A 272 -4.35 -4.08 6.09
CA ARG A 272 -4.07 -2.85 6.82
C ARG A 272 -5.13 -2.59 7.89
N PHE A 273 -4.72 -1.91 8.96
CA PHE A 273 -5.52 -1.66 10.18
C PHE A 273 -5.85 -2.89 11.04
N CYS A 274 -5.61 -4.11 10.55
CA CYS A 274 -5.87 -5.35 11.29
C CYS A 274 -4.60 -6.06 11.76
N ALA A 275 -3.43 -5.65 11.27
CA ALA A 275 -2.15 -6.33 11.50
C ALA A 275 -1.80 -6.57 12.99
N SER A 276 -2.14 -5.64 13.88
CA SER A 276 -1.87 -5.78 15.32
C SER A 276 -2.76 -6.80 16.03
N ALA A 277 -3.90 -7.17 15.43
CA ALA A 277 -4.83 -8.13 15.98
C ALA A 277 -4.60 -9.56 15.46
N ILE A 278 -3.70 -9.72 14.48
CA ILE A 278 -3.43 -10.99 13.80
C ILE A 278 -1.99 -11.39 14.11
N LYS A 279 -1.80 -12.58 14.69
CA LYS A 279 -0.47 -13.15 14.98
C LYS A 279 0.24 -13.53 13.68
N ASP A 280 1.56 -13.66 13.72
CA ASP A 280 2.34 -14.16 12.57
C ASP A 280 2.19 -15.67 12.41
N ILE A 281 1.94 -16.38 13.51
CA ILE A 281 1.83 -17.84 13.55
C ILE A 281 0.58 -18.23 14.36
N TYR A 282 -0.15 -19.24 13.87
CA TYR A 282 -1.25 -19.90 14.57
C TYR A 282 -1.03 -21.41 14.57
N TYR A 283 -1.11 -22.05 15.74
CA TYR A 283 -0.99 -23.50 15.85
C TYR A 283 -2.37 -24.17 15.78
N PHE A 284 -2.41 -25.40 15.29
CA PHE A 284 -3.61 -26.25 15.26
C PHE A 284 -3.86 -26.98 16.59
#